data_AF-A0A6P7LDX7-F1
#
_entry.id   AF-A0A6P7LDX7-F1
#
_cell.length_a   1.000
_cell.length_b   1.000
_cell.length_c   1.000
_cell.angle_alpha   90.00
_cell.angle_beta   90.00
_cell.angle_gamma   90.00
#
_symmetry.space_group_name_H-M   'P 1'
#
loop_
_entity.id
_entity.type
_entity.pdbx_description
1 polymer ?
#
loop_
_entity_poly.entity_id
_entity_poly.type
_entity_poly.pdbx_seq_one_letter_code
_entity_poly.pdbx_strand_id
1 'polypeptide(L)'
;MTASSFNLILTLCLSLNFPRSHGGTEVVMRRSRTVSPDGAASISCECTAEIKKVEDVRLNVVSPADKKRTVLCQKGSNSCHLRNIYMMLQNPENPKKWLFFMNQVEAKDMNLTYECEFTVSSADGLHHTWRGEPATLLQGQEEAEKGCTPAPPPSPSPAPQPDPMGWVLIALLALLLLCICVIVHLCVRLRKRKEEYDSGTYVIMRKAPLLRNAPAAVYCGN
;
A
#
# COMPACT_ATOMS: atom_id res chain seq x y z
N MET A 1 11.20 35.84 -9.35
CA MET A 1 11.05 35.22 -8.02
C MET A 1 9.75 34.40 -7.98
N THR A 2 9.75 33.14 -8.44
CA THR A 2 8.53 32.29 -8.45
C THR A 2 8.80 30.79 -8.35
N ALA A 3 10.06 30.34 -8.28
CA ALA A 3 10.42 28.92 -8.17
C ALA A 3 10.25 28.35 -6.74
N SER A 4 10.13 29.21 -5.73
CA SER A 4 10.03 28.79 -4.32
C SER A 4 8.62 28.30 -3.95
N SER A 5 7.56 28.92 -4.50
CA SER A 5 6.18 28.59 -4.14
C SER A 5 5.70 27.25 -4.70
N PHE A 6 6.15 26.84 -5.89
CA PHE A 6 5.78 25.55 -6.48
C PHE A 6 6.37 24.36 -5.72
N ASN A 7 7.61 24.49 -5.24
CA ASN A 7 8.25 23.46 -4.42
C ASN A 7 7.56 23.35 -3.05
N LEU A 8 7.08 24.46 -2.48
CA LEU A 8 6.37 24.48 -1.21
C LEU A 8 5.01 23.76 -1.30
N ILE A 9 4.27 23.93 -2.40
CA ILE A 9 2.98 23.26 -2.63
C ILE A 9 3.18 21.75 -2.88
N LEU A 10 4.18 21.36 -3.67
CA LEU A 10 4.50 19.94 -3.90
C LEU A 10 4.98 19.26 -2.61
N THR A 11 5.77 19.96 -1.79
CA THR A 11 6.24 19.47 -0.49
C THR A 11 5.09 19.39 0.52
N LEU A 12 4.16 20.37 0.53
CA LEU A 12 2.96 20.29 1.37
C LEU A 12 2.05 19.13 0.95
N CYS A 13 1.84 18.93 -0.36
CA CYS A 13 1.02 17.84 -0.89
C CYS A 13 1.65 16.46 -0.66
N LEU A 14 2.98 16.34 -0.71
CA LEU A 14 3.67 15.09 -0.33
C LEU A 14 3.62 14.86 1.19
N SER A 15 3.65 15.91 2.01
CA SER A 15 3.56 15.81 3.47
C SER A 15 2.14 15.54 3.99
N LEU A 16 1.10 15.86 3.22
CA LEU A 16 -0.30 15.63 3.55
C LEU A 16 -0.85 14.27 3.05
N ASN A 17 -0.08 13.53 2.26
CA ASN A 17 -0.41 12.16 1.83
C ASN A 17 0.32 11.08 2.63
N PHE A 18 0.63 11.34 3.89
CA PHE A 18 0.69 10.26 4.85
C PHE A 18 -0.73 10.04 5.36
N PRO A 19 -1.48 9.04 4.86
CA PRO A 19 -2.33 8.33 5.79
C PRO A 19 -1.39 7.85 6.88
N ARG A 20 -1.39 8.58 8.00
CA ARG A 20 -0.97 8.06 9.28
C ARG A 20 -2.00 6.98 9.61
N SER A 21 -1.89 5.85 8.92
CA SER A 21 -2.51 4.62 9.34
C SER A 21 -1.90 4.35 10.69
N HIS A 22 -2.65 4.74 11.73
CA HIS A 22 -2.46 4.25 13.06
C HIS A 22 -2.24 2.74 12.96
N GLY A 23 -1.13 2.29 13.55
CA GLY A 23 -0.52 1.01 13.27
C GLY A 23 -1.46 -0.16 13.48
N GLY A 24 -1.66 -0.90 12.40
CA GLY A 24 -2.04 -2.31 12.44
C GLY A 24 -0.91 -3.11 11.80
N THR A 25 0.28 -3.11 12.39
CA THR A 25 1.34 -4.06 12.05
C THR A 25 0.94 -5.43 12.58
N GLU A 26 0.07 -6.10 11.83
CA GLU A 26 -0.57 -7.34 12.23
C GLU A 26 0.19 -8.52 11.63
N VAL A 27 0.54 -9.48 12.49
CA VAL A 27 0.82 -10.84 12.03
C VAL A 27 -0.54 -11.44 11.71
N VAL A 28 -0.79 -11.70 10.44
CA VAL A 28 -2.03 -12.33 10.01
C VAL A 28 -1.84 -13.83 10.13
N MET A 29 -2.54 -14.44 11.09
CA MET A 29 -2.64 -15.88 11.19
C MET A 29 -3.82 -16.33 10.33
N ARG A 30 -3.53 -16.99 9.21
CA ARG A 30 -4.59 -17.64 8.44
C ARG A 30 -5.03 -18.88 9.21
N ARG A 31 -6.29 -18.88 9.62
CA ARG A 31 -6.94 -19.99 10.32
C ARG A 31 -6.72 -21.27 9.51
N SER A 32 -6.19 -22.29 10.18
CA SER A 32 -6.04 -23.63 9.64
C SER A 32 -7.42 -24.19 9.27
N ARG A 33 -7.64 -24.53 7.99
CA ARG A 33 -8.93 -24.99 7.48
C ARG A 33 -9.00 -26.51 7.26
N THR A 34 -8.00 -27.26 7.72
CA THR A 34 -7.88 -28.68 7.41
C THR A 34 -7.34 -29.41 8.62
N VAL A 35 -8.22 -30.04 9.40
CA VAL A 35 -7.85 -31.28 10.08
C VAL A 35 -8.20 -32.40 9.10
N SER A 36 -7.21 -33.07 8.55
CA SER A 36 -7.46 -34.27 7.76
C SER A 36 -8.01 -35.38 8.67
N PRO A 37 -8.78 -36.35 8.15
CA PRO A 37 -9.17 -37.54 8.92
C PRO A 37 -7.96 -38.30 9.49
N ASP A 38 -6.77 -38.07 8.94
CA ASP A 38 -5.50 -38.64 9.40
C ASP A 38 -4.90 -37.90 10.61
N GLY A 39 -5.59 -36.88 11.13
CA GLY A 39 -5.14 -36.08 12.28
C GLY A 39 -4.00 -35.11 11.95
N ALA A 40 -3.88 -34.65 10.71
CA ALA A 40 -2.92 -33.62 10.34
C ALA A 40 -3.60 -32.25 10.28
N ALA A 41 -2.94 -31.20 10.77
CA ALA A 41 -3.39 -29.82 10.63
C ALA A 41 -2.26 -28.88 10.24
N SER A 42 -2.59 -27.77 9.57
CA SER A 42 -1.60 -26.79 9.15
C SER A 42 -1.98 -25.36 9.54
N ILE A 43 -1.09 -24.65 10.23
CA ILE A 43 -1.25 -23.23 10.59
C ILE A 43 -0.31 -22.39 9.72
N SER A 44 -0.88 -21.47 8.94
CA SER A 44 -0.11 -20.53 8.12
C SER A 44 -0.07 -19.15 8.77
N CYS A 45 1.11 -18.59 8.94
CA CYS A 45 1.31 -17.28 9.53
C CYS A 45 2.09 -16.36 8.59
N GLU A 46 1.59 -15.14 8.45
CA GLU A 46 2.14 -14.12 7.57
C GLU A 46 2.40 -12.82 8.35
N CYS A 47 3.64 -12.33 8.30
CA CYS A 47 3.96 -11.01 8.80
C CYS A 47 3.73 -9.96 7.69
N THR A 48 2.82 -9.02 7.90
CA THR A 48 2.53 -7.98 6.89
C THR A 48 3.42 -6.75 7.03
N ALA A 49 4.18 -6.63 8.12
CA ALA A 49 5.04 -5.49 8.39
C ALA A 49 6.18 -5.36 7.36
N GLU A 50 6.62 -4.12 7.13
CA GLU A 50 7.89 -3.85 6.46
C GLU A 50 9.03 -4.23 7.40
N ILE A 51 9.83 -5.22 6.97
CA ILE A 51 10.89 -5.80 7.79
C ILE A 51 12.14 -6.01 6.95
N LYS A 52 13.30 -5.87 7.56
CA LYS A 52 14.59 -6.18 6.93
C LYS A 52 14.86 -7.68 6.98
N LYS A 53 14.61 -8.29 8.14
CA LYS A 53 14.85 -9.71 8.38
C LYS A 53 13.93 -10.25 9.48
N VAL A 54 13.54 -11.51 9.32
CA VAL A 54 12.91 -12.30 10.39
C VAL A 54 14.00 -12.98 11.20
N GLU A 55 14.14 -12.59 12.46
CA GLU A 55 15.10 -13.20 13.38
C GLU A 55 14.54 -14.52 13.90
N ASP A 56 13.32 -14.49 14.46
CA ASP A 56 12.68 -15.63 15.11
C ASP A 56 11.19 -15.74 14.75
N VAL A 57 10.67 -16.97 14.76
CA VAL A 57 9.25 -17.28 14.55
C VAL A 57 8.84 -18.37 15.52
N ARG A 58 7.71 -18.17 16.19
CA ARG A 58 7.19 -19.07 17.22
C ARG A 58 5.71 -19.35 17.01
N LEU A 59 5.33 -20.58 17.31
CA LEU A 59 3.95 -20.99 17.51
C LEU A 59 3.73 -21.22 19.00
N ASN A 60 2.75 -20.54 19.56
CA ASN A 60 2.38 -20.63 20.97
C ASN A 60 0.98 -21.21 21.13
N VAL A 61 0.74 -21.88 22.26
CA VAL A 61 -0.61 -22.09 22.79
C VAL A 61 -0.87 -21.06 23.87
N VAL A 62 -2.04 -20.45 23.79
CA VAL A 62 -2.52 -19.47 24.75
C VAL A 62 -3.52 -20.16 25.68
N SER A 63 -3.21 -20.18 26.98
CA SER A 63 -4.16 -20.67 27.99
C SER A 63 -5.36 -19.73 28.08
N PRO A 64 -6.61 -20.23 28.00
CA PRO A 64 -7.80 -19.40 28.10
C PRO A 64 -7.99 -18.80 29.49
N ALA A 65 -7.50 -19.45 30.55
CA ALA A 65 -7.66 -19.00 31.94
C ALA A 65 -6.75 -17.81 32.28
N ASP A 66 -5.46 -17.93 31.96
CA ASP A 66 -4.43 -17.00 32.46
C ASP A 66 -3.74 -16.18 31.37
N LYS A 67 -4.16 -16.36 30.09
CA LYS A 67 -3.49 -15.81 28.90
C LYS A 67 -1.99 -16.13 28.82
N LYS A 68 -1.55 -17.15 29.58
CA LYS A 68 -0.18 -17.64 29.60
C LYS A 68 0.12 -18.31 28.27
N ARG A 69 1.26 -17.96 27.69
CA ARG A 69 1.75 -18.52 26.42
C ARG A 69 2.72 -19.64 26.71
N THR A 70 2.51 -20.77 26.04
CA THR A 70 3.45 -21.89 26.05
C THR A 70 3.97 -22.09 24.65
N VAL A 71 5.28 -22.02 24.47
CA VAL A 71 5.92 -22.22 23.16
C VAL A 71 5.75 -23.67 22.74
N LEU A 72 5.12 -23.90 21.59
CA LEU A 72 5.02 -25.22 20.98
C LEU A 72 6.18 -25.49 20.03
N CYS A 73 6.49 -24.51 19.18
CA CYS A 73 7.51 -24.64 18.17
C CYS A 73 8.19 -23.28 17.95
N GLN A 74 9.50 -23.30 17.78
CA GLN A 74 10.33 -22.11 17.60
C GLN A 74 11.43 -22.39 16.58
N LYS A 75 11.71 -21.40 15.74
CA LYS A 75 12.79 -21.46 14.75
C LYS A 75 14.13 -21.73 15.41
N GLY A 76 14.85 -22.73 14.89
CA GLY A 76 16.17 -23.13 15.40
C GLY A 76 16.15 -23.87 16.75
N SER A 77 14.97 -24.22 17.26
CA SER A 77 14.81 -25.00 18.50
C SER A 77 14.29 -26.41 18.20
N ASN A 78 14.65 -27.37 19.06
CA ASN A 78 14.14 -28.75 18.99
C ASN A 78 12.69 -28.88 19.49
N SER A 79 12.07 -27.79 19.99
CA SER A 79 10.71 -27.80 20.54
C SER A 79 9.65 -28.27 19.54
N CYS A 80 9.85 -27.99 18.25
CA CYS A 80 8.94 -28.40 17.17
C CYS A 80 8.86 -29.93 17.03
N HIS A 81 10.01 -30.61 16.99
CA HIS A 81 10.09 -32.07 16.81
C HIS A 81 9.49 -32.83 17.99
N LEU A 82 9.68 -32.32 19.22
CA LEU A 82 9.12 -32.93 20.43
C LEU A 82 7.59 -32.94 20.45
N ARG A 83 6.94 -32.12 19.63
CA ARG A 83 5.48 -31.98 19.55
C ARG A 83 4.91 -32.40 18.19
N ASN A 84 5.69 -33.14 17.38
CA ASN A 84 5.28 -33.57 16.04
C ASN A 84 4.87 -32.39 15.12
N ILE A 85 5.54 -31.24 15.29
CA ILE A 85 5.31 -30.04 14.49
C ILE A 85 6.50 -29.86 13.54
N TYR A 86 6.20 -29.72 12.25
CA TYR A 86 7.15 -29.34 11.21
C TYR A 86 6.96 -27.87 10.87
N MET A 87 8.03 -27.09 10.98
CA MET A 87 8.03 -25.68 10.62
C MET A 87 8.74 -25.49 9.29
N MET A 88 8.07 -24.84 8.35
CA MET A 88 8.55 -24.62 6.99
C MET A 88 8.41 -23.15 6.60
N LEU A 89 9.47 -22.61 5.98
CA LEU A 89 9.38 -21.34 5.28
C LEU A 89 8.74 -21.59 3.91
N GLN A 90 7.60 -20.94 3.62
CA GLN A 90 6.87 -21.20 2.37
C GLN A 90 7.59 -20.63 1.14
N ASN A 91 8.24 -19.48 1.28
CA ASN A 91 8.94 -18.84 0.19
C ASN A 91 10.30 -18.29 0.68
N PRO A 92 11.43 -18.81 0.17
CA PRO A 92 12.77 -18.27 0.46
C PRO A 92 12.94 -16.80 0.11
N GLU A 93 12.28 -16.33 -0.96
CA GLU A 93 12.32 -14.94 -1.43
C GLU A 93 11.43 -14.02 -0.58
N ASN A 94 10.47 -14.58 0.14
CA ASN A 94 9.58 -13.84 1.03
C ASN A 94 9.56 -14.48 2.43
N PRO A 95 10.53 -14.13 3.31
CA PRO A 95 10.67 -14.74 4.63
C PRO A 95 9.56 -14.38 5.63
N LYS A 96 8.49 -13.73 5.18
CA LYS A 96 7.36 -13.29 6.00
C LYS A 96 6.29 -14.38 6.19
N LYS A 97 6.34 -15.46 5.40
CA LYS A 97 5.33 -16.54 5.40
C LYS A 97 5.89 -17.85 5.94
N TRP A 98 5.31 -18.33 7.02
CA TRP A 98 5.70 -19.57 7.69
C TRP A 98 4.52 -20.50 7.84
N LEU A 99 4.78 -21.80 7.70
CA LEU A 99 3.81 -22.87 7.79
C LEU A 99 4.22 -23.83 8.90
N PHE A 100 3.28 -24.13 9.79
CA PHE A 100 3.43 -25.14 10.83
C PHE A 100 2.51 -26.30 10.48
N PHE A 101 3.08 -27.47 10.19
CA PHE A 101 2.33 -28.71 10.03
C PHE A 101 2.38 -29.49 11.33
N MET A 102 1.23 -29.81 11.90
CA MET A 102 1.08 -30.58 13.12
C MET A 102 0.52 -31.94 12.75
N ASN A 103 1.21 -33.00 13.16
CA ASN A 103 0.73 -34.36 12.98
C ASN A 103 0.13 -34.89 14.29
N GLN A 104 -0.81 -35.82 14.19
CA GLN A 104 -1.46 -36.46 15.34
C GLN A 104 -2.25 -35.47 16.22
N VAL A 105 -2.94 -34.53 15.59
CA VAL A 105 -3.83 -33.58 16.26
C VAL A 105 -5.03 -34.33 16.86
N GLU A 106 -5.15 -34.29 18.18
CA GLU A 106 -6.26 -34.89 18.90
C GLU A 106 -7.42 -33.91 19.10
N ALA A 107 -8.58 -34.42 19.52
CA ALA A 107 -9.73 -33.58 19.88
C ALA A 107 -9.41 -32.53 20.96
N LYS A 108 -8.45 -32.83 21.86
CA LYS A 108 -7.98 -31.89 22.87
C LYS A 108 -7.25 -30.70 22.26
N ASP A 109 -6.49 -30.94 21.20
CA ASP A 109 -5.68 -29.93 20.51
C ASP A 109 -6.54 -28.97 19.69
N MET A 110 -7.73 -29.38 19.27
CA MET A 110 -8.70 -28.51 18.57
C MET A 110 -9.28 -27.42 19.48
N ASN A 111 -9.38 -27.70 20.78
CA ASN A 111 -9.92 -26.77 21.77
C ASN A 111 -8.85 -25.78 22.29
N LEU A 112 -7.60 -25.90 21.81
CA LEU A 112 -6.53 -24.99 22.16
C LEU A 112 -6.55 -23.75 21.25
N THR A 113 -6.14 -22.62 21.82
CA THR A 113 -5.96 -21.39 21.08
C THR A 113 -4.49 -21.22 20.71
N TYR A 114 -4.21 -21.12 19.43
CA TYR A 114 -2.87 -20.98 18.87
C TYR A 114 -2.60 -19.52 18.50
N GLU A 115 -1.37 -19.05 18.73
CA GLU A 115 -0.95 -17.69 18.40
C GLU A 115 0.45 -17.72 17.79
N CYS A 116 0.62 -17.08 16.64
CA CYS A 116 1.93 -16.89 16.01
C CYS A 116 2.62 -15.64 16.55
N GLU A 117 3.93 -15.74 16.78
CA GLU A 117 4.78 -14.63 17.20
C GLU A 117 5.99 -14.53 16.25
N PHE A 118 6.24 -13.33 15.74
CA PHE A 118 7.39 -13.01 14.89
C PHE A 118 8.28 -12.02 15.62
N THR A 119 9.57 -12.31 15.68
CA THR A 119 10.60 -11.33 16.06
C THR A 119 11.36 -10.92 14.81
N VAL A 120 11.31 -9.63 14.49
CA VAL A 120 11.83 -9.06 13.24
C VAL A 120 12.77 -7.90 13.54
N SER A 121 13.72 -7.67 12.65
CA SER A 121 14.55 -6.47 12.67
C SER A 121 14.03 -5.45 11.64
N SER A 122 13.85 -4.22 12.09
CA SER A 122 13.47 -3.07 11.25
C SER A 122 14.69 -2.53 10.48
N ALA A 123 14.44 -1.62 9.54
CA ALA A 123 15.50 -0.96 8.77
C ALA A 123 16.47 -0.19 9.68
N ASP A 124 15.96 0.39 10.77
CA ASP A 124 16.71 1.15 11.77
C ASP A 124 17.51 0.26 12.75
N GLY A 125 17.48 -1.06 12.55
CA GLY A 125 18.18 -2.02 13.39
C GLY A 125 17.47 -2.33 14.72
N LEU A 126 16.24 -1.86 14.91
CA LEU A 126 15.45 -2.14 16.10
C LEU A 126 14.74 -3.50 15.98
N HIS A 127 14.71 -4.26 17.07
CA HIS A 127 13.97 -5.52 17.13
C HIS A 127 12.54 -5.28 17.59
N HIS A 128 11.59 -5.80 16.82
CA HIS A 128 10.18 -5.77 17.15
C HIS A 128 9.62 -7.18 17.22
N THR A 129 8.74 -7.40 18.19
CA THR A 129 7.99 -8.64 18.31
C THR A 129 6.53 -8.37 18.03
N TRP A 130 6.00 -9.03 17.02
CA TRP A 130 4.61 -8.93 16.59
C TRP A 130 3.89 -10.25 16.84
N ARG A 131 2.63 -10.16 17.27
CA ARG A 131 1.80 -11.32 17.55
C ARG A 131 0.59 -11.31 16.64
N GLY A 132 0.18 -12.49 16.23
CA GLY A 132 -1.04 -12.67 15.46
C GLY A 132 -2.26 -12.74 16.37
N GLU A 133 -3.43 -12.64 15.75
CA GLU A 133 -4.68 -12.92 16.44
C GLU A 133 -4.72 -14.41 16.86
N PRO A 134 -4.96 -14.73 18.14
CA PRO A 134 -5.09 -16.10 18.58
C PRO A 134 -6.29 -16.79 17.92
N ALA A 135 -6.12 -18.01 17.41
CA ALA A 135 -7.17 -18.77 16.73
C ALA A 135 -7.17 -20.24 17.12
N THR A 136 -8.35 -20.86 17.13
CA THR A 136 -8.52 -22.31 17.33
C THR A 136 -8.47 -23.05 16.00
N LEU A 137 -8.23 -24.36 16.04
CA LEU A 137 -8.34 -25.22 14.85
C LEU A 137 -9.81 -25.50 14.57
N LEU A 138 -10.19 -25.51 13.29
CA LEU A 138 -11.53 -25.86 12.86
C LEU A 138 -11.52 -27.22 12.18
N GLN A 139 -12.49 -28.06 12.53
CA GLN A 139 -12.71 -29.34 11.85
C GLN A 139 -13.19 -29.05 10.42
N GLY A 140 -12.58 -29.73 9.44
CA GLY A 140 -12.75 -29.38 8.02
C GLY A 140 -14.20 -29.41 7.55
N GLN A 141 -14.65 -28.31 6.94
CA GLN A 141 -15.74 -28.36 5.95
C GLN A 141 -15.07 -28.47 4.59
N GLU A 142 -15.37 -29.58 3.91
CA GLU A 142 -14.91 -30.01 2.60
C GLU A 142 -14.78 -28.86 1.59
N GLU A 143 -13.56 -28.53 1.19
CA GLU A 143 -13.31 -27.87 -0.10
C GLU A 143 -12.53 -28.87 -0.94
N ALA A 144 -13.25 -29.51 -1.86
CA ALA A 144 -12.84 -30.66 -2.63
C ALA A 144 -11.42 -30.51 -3.21
N GLU A 145 -10.54 -31.39 -2.78
CA GLU A 145 -9.31 -31.74 -3.47
C GLU A 145 -9.71 -32.32 -4.84
N LYS A 146 -9.50 -31.54 -5.90
CA LYS A 146 -9.77 -31.94 -7.28
C LYS A 146 -8.70 -32.93 -7.74
N GLY A 147 -8.82 -34.18 -7.29
CA GLY A 147 -8.15 -35.34 -7.87
C GLY A 147 -8.80 -35.73 -9.21
N CYS A 148 -7.96 -36.09 -10.17
CA CYS A 148 -8.26 -36.38 -11.57
C CYS A 148 -9.49 -37.28 -11.83
N THR A 149 -10.59 -36.74 -12.38
CA THR A 149 -11.52 -37.42 -13.32
C THR A 149 -12.31 -36.32 -14.07
N PRO A 150 -12.56 -36.42 -15.40
CA PRO A 150 -13.13 -35.30 -16.17
C PRO A 150 -14.62 -35.11 -15.84
N ALA A 151 -14.92 -34.07 -15.06
CA ALA A 151 -16.27 -33.62 -14.75
C ALA A 151 -16.71 -32.51 -15.76
N PRO A 152 -18.03 -32.37 -16.02
CA PRO A 152 -18.60 -31.67 -17.17
C PRO A 152 -18.31 -30.16 -17.15
N PRO A 153 -18.47 -29.43 -18.27
CA PRO A 153 -18.07 -28.03 -18.38
C PRO A 153 -18.69 -27.19 -17.25
N PRO A 154 -17.88 -26.34 -16.59
CA PRO A 154 -18.34 -25.56 -15.45
C PRO A 154 -19.38 -24.52 -15.88
N SER A 155 -20.50 -24.49 -15.16
CA SER A 155 -21.40 -23.34 -15.09
C SER A 155 -20.61 -22.09 -14.69
N PRO A 156 -20.91 -20.90 -15.26
CA PRO A 156 -20.10 -19.71 -15.04
C PRO A 156 -20.09 -19.29 -13.57
N SER A 157 -18.88 -19.15 -13.02
CA SER A 157 -18.59 -18.65 -11.68
C SER A 157 -19.27 -17.30 -11.44
N PRO A 158 -19.75 -16.99 -10.21
CA PRO A 158 -20.19 -15.65 -9.88
C PRO A 158 -19.01 -14.69 -9.99
N ALA A 159 -19.21 -13.60 -10.74
CA ALA A 159 -18.19 -12.63 -11.08
C ALA A 159 -17.50 -12.05 -9.83
N PRO A 160 -16.21 -11.65 -9.92
CA PRO A 160 -15.50 -10.98 -8.84
C PRO A 160 -16.32 -9.78 -8.39
N GLN A 161 -16.74 -9.77 -7.12
CA GLN A 161 -17.41 -8.60 -6.58
C GLN A 161 -16.39 -7.46 -6.54
N PRO A 162 -16.67 -6.32 -7.19
CA PRO A 162 -15.73 -5.22 -7.25
C PRO A 162 -15.56 -4.60 -5.86
N ASP A 163 -14.33 -4.53 -5.37
CA ASP A 163 -14.00 -3.83 -4.13
C ASP A 163 -14.42 -2.35 -4.25
N PRO A 164 -15.51 -1.91 -3.59
CA PRO A 164 -16.08 -0.58 -3.81
C PRO A 164 -15.11 0.53 -3.41
N MET A 165 -14.18 0.23 -2.50
CA MET A 165 -13.19 1.17 -1.98
C MET A 165 -12.09 1.48 -3.00
N GLY A 166 -11.72 0.52 -3.87
CA GLY A 166 -10.76 0.73 -4.95
C GLY A 166 -11.31 1.67 -6.02
N TRP A 167 -12.59 1.51 -6.38
CA TRP A 167 -13.27 2.38 -7.35
C TRP A 167 -13.40 3.82 -6.86
N VAL A 168 -13.68 4.02 -5.57
CA VAL A 168 -13.73 5.36 -4.97
C VAL A 168 -12.35 6.04 -5.01
N LEU A 169 -11.28 5.29 -4.71
CA LEU A 169 -9.92 5.83 -4.76
C LEU A 169 -9.51 6.21 -6.19
N ILE A 170 -9.81 5.35 -7.18
CA ILE A 170 -9.54 5.62 -8.59
C ILE A 170 -10.35 6.83 -9.07
N ALA A 171 -11.63 6.92 -8.70
CA ALA A 171 -12.48 8.05 -9.05
C ALA A 171 -11.96 9.37 -8.43
N LEU A 172 -11.50 9.33 -7.18
CA LEU A 172 -10.94 10.50 -6.51
C LEU A 172 -9.62 10.95 -7.14
N LEU A 173 -8.74 10.00 -7.50
CA LEU A 173 -7.48 10.28 -8.21
C LEU A 173 -7.74 10.89 -9.60
N ALA A 174 -8.69 10.33 -10.34
CA ALA A 174 -9.09 10.86 -11.66
C ALA A 174 -9.67 12.27 -11.55
N LEU A 175 -10.52 12.52 -10.55
CA LEU A 175 -11.09 13.84 -10.29
C LEU A 175 -10.00 14.87 -9.95
N LEU A 176 -9.03 14.48 -9.12
CA LEU A 176 -7.93 15.35 -8.71
C LEU A 176 -7.02 15.70 -9.90
N LEU A 177 -6.72 14.71 -10.76
CA LEU A 177 -6.00 14.94 -12.02
C LEU A 177 -6.75 15.89 -12.96
N LEU A 178 -8.06 15.70 -13.14
CA LEU A 178 -8.88 16.59 -13.96
C LEU A 178 -8.89 18.02 -13.42
N CYS A 179 -9.02 18.20 -12.11
CA CYS A 179 -8.93 19.51 -11.47
C CYS A 179 -7.58 20.18 -11.73
N ILE A 180 -6.47 19.44 -11.60
CA ILE A 180 -5.13 19.95 -11.91
C ILE A 180 -5.04 20.36 -13.39
N CYS A 181 -5.51 19.52 -14.31
CA CYS A 181 -5.50 19.81 -15.74
C CYS A 181 -6.28 21.08 -16.08
N VAL A 182 -7.46 21.28 -15.49
CA VAL A 182 -8.28 22.49 -15.69
C VAL A 182 -7.56 23.72 -15.15
N ILE A 183 -7.01 23.65 -13.94
CA ILE A 183 -6.26 24.77 -13.32
C ILE A 183 -5.06 25.14 -14.19
N VAL A 184 -4.24 24.17 -14.62
CA VAL A 184 -3.09 24.41 -15.48
C VAL A 184 -3.51 25.05 -16.80
N HIS A 185 -4.56 24.54 -17.43
CA HIS A 185 -5.06 25.09 -18.69
C HIS A 185 -5.57 26.54 -18.53
N LEU A 186 -6.27 26.85 -17.44
CA LEU A 186 -6.67 28.21 -17.10
C LEU A 186 -5.46 29.12 -16.86
N CYS A 187 -4.45 28.65 -16.11
CA CYS A 187 -3.21 29.40 -15.88
C CYS A 187 -2.46 29.71 -17.19
N VAL A 188 -2.37 28.75 -18.11
CA VAL A 188 -1.74 28.96 -19.43
C VAL A 188 -2.54 29.96 -20.25
N ARG A 189 -3.87 29.84 -20.30
CA ARG A 189 -4.73 30.80 -21.01
C ARG A 189 -4.62 32.21 -20.44
N LEU A 190 -4.61 32.36 -19.12
CA LEU A 190 -4.45 33.64 -18.45
C LEU A 190 -3.07 34.25 -18.71
N ARG A 191 -2.00 33.43 -18.72
CA ARG A 191 -0.66 33.90 -19.09
C ARG A 191 -0.60 34.38 -20.53
N LYS A 192 -1.16 33.62 -21.49
CA LYS A 192 -1.21 34.04 -22.90
C LYS A 192 -1.98 35.35 -23.11
N ARG A 193 -3.12 35.51 -22.45
CA ARG A 193 -3.87 36.79 -22.50
C ARG A 193 -3.09 37.96 -21.91
N LYS A 194 -2.32 37.73 -20.84
CA LYS A 194 -1.46 38.78 -20.27
C LYS A 194 -0.31 39.15 -21.21
N GLU A 195 0.28 38.16 -21.88
CA GLU A 195 1.34 38.35 -22.86
C GLU A 195 0.85 39.15 -24.09
N GLU A 196 -0.38 38.91 -24.55
CA GLU A 196 -1.02 39.74 -25.59
C GLU A 196 -1.29 41.18 -25.12
N TYR A 197 -1.67 41.39 -23.86
CA TYR A 197 -1.87 42.73 -23.29
C TYR A 197 -0.55 43.52 -23.17
N ASP A 198 0.54 42.84 -22.80
CA ASP A 198 1.87 43.43 -22.68
C ASP A 198 2.58 43.64 -24.05
N SER A 199 2.08 43.02 -25.13
CA SER A 199 2.63 43.14 -26.49
C SER A 199 2.06 44.31 -27.30
N GLY A 200 1.22 45.16 -26.70
CA GLY A 200 0.78 46.42 -27.31
C GLY A 200 1.95 47.41 -27.38
N THR A 201 2.70 47.42 -28.47
CA THR A 201 3.72 48.45 -28.74
C THR A 201 3.08 49.83 -28.68
N TYR A 202 3.36 50.56 -27.59
CA TYR A 202 2.97 51.95 -27.46
C TYR A 202 3.80 52.79 -28.43
N VAL A 203 3.22 53.12 -29.59
CA VAL A 203 3.86 54.01 -30.56
C VAL A 203 3.70 55.44 -30.05
N ILE A 204 4.80 56.02 -29.55
CA ILE A 204 4.85 57.44 -29.20
C ILE A 204 4.73 58.25 -30.50
N MET A 205 3.55 58.79 -30.77
CA MET A 205 3.32 59.74 -31.87
C MET A 205 4.09 61.03 -31.58
N ARG A 206 5.31 61.16 -32.11
CA ARG A 206 6.02 62.45 -32.12
C ARG A 206 5.29 63.38 -33.10
N LYS A 207 4.88 64.55 -32.62
CA LYS A 207 4.33 65.61 -33.49
C LYS A 207 5.34 65.96 -34.58
N ALA A 208 4.85 66.12 -35.81
CA ALA A 208 5.65 66.43 -36.99
C ALA A 208 6.54 67.67 -36.75
N PRO A 209 7.79 67.68 -37.23
CA PRO A 209 8.65 68.85 -37.11
C PRO A 209 8.03 70.03 -37.87
N LEU A 210 7.91 71.17 -37.18
CA LEU A 210 7.52 72.44 -37.78
C LEU A 210 8.47 72.80 -38.92
N LEU A 211 7.89 73.21 -40.05
CA LEU A 211 8.59 73.61 -41.26
C LEU A 211 9.50 74.82 -40.94
N ARG A 212 10.79 74.55 -40.68
CA ARG A 212 11.81 75.58 -40.53
C ARG A 212 12.31 75.90 -41.92
N ASN A 213 11.64 76.85 -42.59
CA ASN A 213 12.13 77.76 -43.62
C ASN A 213 10.93 78.33 -44.40
N ALA A 214 10.48 79.54 -44.06
CA ALA A 214 9.76 80.39 -45.00
C ALA A 214 10.83 81.19 -45.76
N PRO A 215 10.89 81.15 -47.11
CA PRO A 215 11.82 81.99 -47.86
C PRO A 215 11.44 83.46 -47.67
N ALA A 216 12.43 84.27 -47.28
CA ALA A 216 12.32 85.72 -47.27
C ALA A 216 11.92 86.19 -48.68
N ALA A 217 10.77 86.88 -48.77
CA ALA A 217 10.34 87.48 -50.01
C ALA A 217 11.38 88.52 -50.44
N VAL A 218 12.04 88.22 -51.56
CA VAL A 218 12.91 89.16 -52.28
C VAL A 218 12.02 90.25 -52.86
N TYR A 219 12.29 91.48 -52.45
CA TYR A 219 11.71 92.69 -53.01
C TYR A 219 12.29 92.89 -54.43
N CYS A 220 11.45 92.87 -55.46
CA CYS A 220 11.77 93.43 -56.76
C CYS A 220 10.72 94.49 -57.08
N GLY A 221 11.17 95.75 -57.10
CA GLY A 221 10.38 96.87 -57.57
C GLY A 221 10.31 96.89 -59.10
N ASN A 222 9.21 97.45 -59.58
CA ASN A 222 9.12 98.35 -60.72
C ASN A 222 7.93 99.27 -60.50
#